data_AF-A0A060XAV0-F1
#
_entry.id   AF-A0A060XAV0-F1
#
_cell.length_a   1.000
_cell.length_b   1.000
_cell.length_c   1.000
_cell.angle_alpha   90.00
_cell.angle_beta   90.00
_cell.angle_gamma   90.00
#
_symmetry.space_group_name_H-M   'P 1'
#
loop_
_entity.id
_entity.type
_entity.pdbx_description
1 polymer ?
#
loop_
_entity_poly.entity_id
_entity_poly.type
_entity_poly.pdbx_seq_one_letter_code
_entity_poly.pdbx_strand_id
1 'polypeptide(L)'
;MVKLNYVAARRQQELKDPQCRDEMAAARGALKKNATMLYTASQAFLRHPDVAATRANRDYVFKQVQEAIGGISSAAQATSPGDEKHGHAGIGELAAALNEFDVSTVTDLALLSPRDEVGSVVWSSTVSARL
;
A
#
# COMPACT_ATOMS: atom_id res chain seq x y z
N MET A 1 16.40 17.38 13.93
CA MET A 1 16.31 16.25 12.98
C MET A 1 16.56 14.88 13.60
N VAL A 2 17.67 14.65 14.30
CA VAL A 2 18.03 13.31 14.83
C VAL A 2 16.95 12.72 15.75
N LYS A 3 16.44 13.49 16.72
CA LYS A 3 15.38 13.04 17.65
C LYS A 3 14.09 12.64 16.94
N LEU A 4 13.61 13.46 15.99
CA LEU A 4 12.40 13.16 15.22
C LEU A 4 12.57 11.88 14.41
N ASN A 5 13.69 11.74 13.70
CA ASN A 5 13.96 10.53 12.92
C ASN A 5 14.02 9.28 13.80
N TYR A 6 14.59 9.38 15.00
CA TYR A 6 14.62 8.27 15.96
C TYR A 6 13.21 7.85 16.42
N VAL A 7 12.40 8.81 16.86
CA VAL A 7 11.02 8.52 17.33
C VAL A 7 10.15 7.99 16.18
N ALA A 8 10.28 8.58 14.98
CA ALA A 8 9.58 8.11 13.79
C ALA A 8 10.02 6.68 13.38
N ALA A 9 11.30 6.34 13.52
CA ALA A 9 11.79 4.98 13.28
C ALA A 9 11.17 3.96 14.23
N ARG A 10 11.06 4.31 15.52
CA ARG A 10 10.42 3.45 16.51
C ARG A 10 8.94 3.27 16.18
N ARG A 11 8.23 4.36 15.86
CA ARG A 11 6.83 4.30 15.43
C ARG A 11 6.65 3.44 14.18
N GLN A 12 7.55 3.52 13.21
CA GLN A 12 7.53 2.66 12.02
C GLN A 12 7.55 1.16 12.37
N GLN A 13 8.23 0.75 13.44
CA GLN A 13 8.26 -0.64 13.88
C GLN A 13 6.97 -1.06 14.61
N GLU A 14 6.24 -0.10 15.18
CA GLU A 14 4.98 -0.32 15.90
C GLU A 14 3.76 -0.39 14.95
N LEU A 15 3.87 0.16 13.73
CA LEU A 15 2.81 0.14 12.73
C LEU A 15 2.56 -1.29 12.24
N LYS A 16 1.28 -1.69 12.18
CA LYS A 16 0.87 -3.03 11.75
C LYS A 16 0.69 -3.13 10.24
N ASP A 17 0.16 -2.08 9.63
CA ASP A 17 -0.07 -2.02 8.18
C ASP A 17 1.27 -1.85 7.44
N PRO A 18 1.65 -2.79 6.54
CA PRO A 18 2.84 -2.66 5.72
C PRO A 18 2.89 -1.37 4.91
N GLN A 19 1.76 -0.91 4.37
CA GLN A 19 1.74 0.31 3.55
C GLN A 19 2.10 1.54 4.39
N CYS A 20 1.46 1.72 5.55
CA CYS A 20 1.82 2.78 6.49
C CYS A 20 3.30 2.73 6.93
N ARG A 21 3.90 1.54 7.04
CA ARG A 21 5.33 1.39 7.37
C ARG A 21 6.24 1.92 6.26
N ASP A 22 5.88 1.63 5.01
CA ASP A 22 6.63 2.08 3.84
C ASP A 22 6.48 3.58 3.61
N GLU A 23 5.27 4.12 3.78
CA GLU A 23 5.02 5.56 3.75
C GLU A 23 5.82 6.31 4.81
N MET A 24 5.86 5.79 6.05
CA MET A 24 6.71 6.33 7.11
C MET A 24 8.21 6.27 6.74
N ALA A 25 8.66 5.16 6.17
CA ALA A 25 10.06 5.01 5.73
C ALA A 25 10.42 6.04 4.64
N ALA A 26 9.56 6.18 3.64
CA ALA A 26 9.71 7.11 2.54
C ALA A 26 9.74 8.56 3.02
N ALA A 27 8.78 8.96 3.88
CA ALA A 27 8.70 10.30 4.44
C ALA A 27 9.94 10.65 5.27
N ARG A 28 10.45 9.71 6.09
CA ARG A 28 11.71 9.87 6.83
C ARG A 28 12.91 10.05 5.91
N GLY A 29 13.01 9.24 4.86
CA GLY A 29 14.07 9.33 3.85
C GLY A 29 14.06 10.68 3.13
N ALA A 30 12.90 11.11 2.67
CA ALA A 30 12.69 12.42 2.05
C ALA A 30 13.08 13.54 3.00
N LEU A 31 12.62 13.50 4.26
CA LEU A 31 12.94 14.51 5.26
C LEU A 31 14.45 14.64 5.48
N LYS A 32 15.18 13.51 5.57
CA LYS A 32 16.64 13.52 5.75
C LYS A 32 17.36 14.15 4.56
N LYS A 33 16.97 13.80 3.33
CA LYS A 33 17.54 14.37 2.09
C LYS A 33 17.25 15.87 2.00
N ASN A 34 15.99 16.26 2.23
CA ASN A 34 15.54 17.64 2.08
C ASN A 34 16.14 18.56 3.14
N ALA A 35 16.44 18.07 4.35
CA ALA A 35 17.12 18.85 5.39
C ALA A 35 18.49 19.37 4.92
N THR A 36 19.30 18.48 4.34
CA THR A 36 20.62 18.83 3.82
C THR A 36 20.50 19.76 2.61
N MET A 37 19.52 19.50 1.73
CA MET A 37 19.27 20.34 0.56
C MET A 37 18.74 21.73 0.94
N LEU A 38 17.96 21.85 2.02
CA LEU A 38 17.45 23.14 2.50
C LEU A 38 18.60 24.03 2.98
N TYR A 39 19.59 23.43 3.65
CA TYR A 39 20.79 24.16 4.06
C TYR A 39 21.53 24.76 2.86
N THR A 40 21.81 23.95 1.83
CA THR A 40 22.55 24.42 0.65
C THR A 40 21.73 25.41 -0.19
N ALA A 41 20.42 25.18 -0.36
CA ALA A 41 19.54 26.11 -1.06
C ALA A 41 19.41 27.45 -0.33
N SER A 42 19.29 27.42 1.00
CA SER A 42 19.27 28.64 1.81
C SER A 42 20.59 29.40 1.74
N GLN A 43 21.72 28.67 1.77
CA GLN A 43 23.04 29.26 1.63
C GLN A 43 23.24 29.92 0.26
N ALA A 44 22.78 29.29 -0.82
CA ALA A 44 22.82 29.87 -2.16
C ALA A 44 21.97 31.16 -2.26
N PHE A 45 20.77 31.15 -1.67
CA PHE A 45 19.92 32.35 -1.63
C PHE A 45 20.55 33.51 -0.87
N LEU A 46 21.22 33.25 0.26
CA LEU A 46 21.91 34.29 1.03
C LEU A 46 23.11 34.88 0.28
N ARG A 47 23.80 34.08 -0.55
CA ARG A 47 24.92 34.56 -1.36
C ARG A 47 24.48 35.33 -2.61
N HIS A 48 23.34 34.96 -3.19
CA HIS A 48 22.84 35.52 -4.44
C HIS A 48 21.34 35.86 -4.31
N PRO A 49 20.99 36.90 -3.54
CA PRO A 49 19.59 37.24 -3.22
C PRO A 49 18.82 37.83 -4.42
N ASP A 50 19.54 38.34 -5.41
CA ASP A 50 19.05 38.89 -6.68
C ASP A 50 18.72 37.82 -7.72
N VAL A 51 19.28 36.62 -7.59
CA VAL A 51 19.01 35.50 -8.50
C VAL A 51 17.68 34.83 -8.12
N ALA A 52 16.61 35.12 -8.85
CA ALA A 52 15.27 34.57 -8.58
C ALA A 52 15.23 33.04 -8.44
N ALA A 53 16.07 32.32 -9.18
CA ALA A 53 16.15 30.87 -9.13
C ALA A 53 16.60 30.33 -7.76
N THR A 54 17.45 31.05 -7.02
CA THR A 54 17.90 30.60 -5.68
C THR A 54 16.77 30.68 -4.66
N ARG A 55 15.92 31.73 -4.75
CA ARG A 55 14.70 31.85 -3.95
C ARG A 55 13.71 30.73 -4.29
N ALA A 56 13.41 30.54 -5.57
CA ALA A 56 12.48 29.51 -6.02
C ALA A 56 12.93 28.11 -5.59
N ASN A 57 14.23 27.80 -5.71
CA ASN A 57 14.80 26.53 -5.25
C ASN A 57 14.65 26.36 -3.73
N ARG A 58 15.02 27.38 -2.94
CA ARG A 58 14.86 27.33 -1.47
C ARG A 58 13.41 27.08 -1.06
N ASP A 59 12.48 27.79 -1.68
CA ASP A 59 11.06 27.70 -1.36
C ASP A 59 10.48 26.33 -1.77
N TYR A 60 10.92 25.78 -2.90
CA TYR A 60 10.58 24.42 -3.31
C TYR A 60 11.07 23.38 -2.28
N VAL A 61 12.35 23.44 -1.91
CA VAL A 61 12.92 22.50 -0.94
C VAL A 61 12.22 22.63 0.43
N PHE A 62 11.86 23.84 0.84
CA PHE A 62 11.11 24.08 2.07
C PHE A 62 9.74 23.38 2.03
N LYS A 63 9.01 23.49 0.92
CA LYS A 63 7.74 22.75 0.73
C LYS A 63 7.96 21.23 0.83
N GLN A 64 9.00 20.69 0.19
CA GLN A 64 9.32 19.26 0.30
C GLN A 64 9.66 18.82 1.74
N VAL A 65 10.22 19.70 2.58
CA VAL A 65 10.41 19.44 4.01
C VAL A 65 9.07 19.39 4.73
N GLN A 66 8.16 20.34 4.45
CA GLN A 66 6.83 20.38 5.07
C GLN A 66 6.01 19.15 4.69
N GLU A 67 6.02 18.75 3.42
CA GLU A 67 5.36 17.53 2.93
C GLU A 67 5.88 16.29 3.64
N ALA A 68 7.21 16.16 3.79
CA ALA A 68 7.80 15.01 4.48
C ALA A 68 7.43 14.98 5.98
N ILE A 69 7.34 16.14 6.64
CA ILE A 69 6.85 16.22 8.03
C ILE A 69 5.36 15.84 8.10
N GLY A 70 4.55 16.31 7.15
CA GLY A 70 3.14 15.95 7.02
C GLY A 70 2.93 14.45 6.83
N GLY A 71 3.73 13.82 5.96
CA GLY A 71 3.73 12.37 5.74
C GLY A 71 4.11 11.59 7.01
N ILE A 72 5.12 12.03 7.76
CA ILE A 72 5.44 11.43 9.07
C ILE A 72 4.29 11.57 10.05
N SER A 73 3.63 12.74 10.11
CA SER A 73 2.50 12.96 11.01
C SER A 73 1.32 12.04 10.66
N SER A 74 0.98 11.97 9.38
CA SER A 74 -0.11 11.13 8.87
C SER A 74 0.14 9.66 9.16
N ALA A 75 1.32 9.14 8.76
CA ALA A 75 1.68 7.74 9.02
C ALA A 75 1.83 7.44 10.53
N ALA A 76 2.24 8.41 11.36
CA ALA A 76 2.32 8.20 12.80
C ALA A 76 0.95 8.06 13.45
N GLN A 77 -0.05 8.81 12.96
CA GLN A 77 -1.43 8.78 13.43
C GLN A 77 -2.24 7.61 12.87
N ALA A 78 -1.73 6.89 11.88
CA ALA A 78 -2.33 5.66 11.40
C ALA A 78 -2.50 4.66 12.56
N THR A 79 -3.74 4.38 12.91
CA THR A 79 -4.13 3.28 13.79
C THR A 79 -4.70 2.16 12.91
N SER A 80 -4.43 0.89 13.27
CA SER A 80 -4.84 -0.34 12.55
C SER A 80 -6.21 -0.25 11.84
N PRO A 81 -6.41 -0.99 10.74
CA PRO A 81 -7.34 -0.61 9.68
C PRO A 81 -8.78 -0.52 10.22
N GLY A 82 -9.42 0.62 9.99
CA GLY A 82 -10.86 0.58 9.75
C GLY A 82 -11.09 -0.35 8.56
N ASP A 83 -12.18 -1.11 8.59
CA ASP A 83 -12.66 -2.14 7.65
C ASP A 83 -12.76 -1.72 6.16
N GLU A 84 -12.10 -0.64 5.77
CA GLU A 84 -11.94 -0.25 4.38
C GLU A 84 -10.87 -1.14 3.79
N LYS A 85 -11.32 -2.06 2.94
CA LYS A 85 -10.52 -2.81 1.98
C LYS A 85 -9.62 -1.85 1.20
N HIS A 86 -8.49 -1.46 1.77
CA HIS A 86 -7.38 -0.91 1.03
C HIS A 86 -6.82 -2.09 0.25
N GLY A 87 -7.46 -2.38 -0.88
CA GLY A 87 -7.02 -3.41 -1.81
C GLY A 87 -5.58 -3.12 -2.15
N HIS A 88 -4.67 -3.94 -1.63
CA HIS A 88 -3.24 -4.06 -1.93
C HIS A 88 -2.54 -2.86 -2.60
N ALA A 89 -2.79 -1.60 -2.22
CA ALA A 89 -2.28 -0.45 -2.95
C ALA A 89 -0.77 -0.28 -2.70
N GLY A 90 0.06 -0.84 -3.59
CA GLY A 90 1.50 -0.88 -3.42
C GLY A 90 2.24 -1.56 -4.57
N ILE A 91 3.58 -1.56 -4.51
CA ILE A 91 4.44 -2.28 -5.46
C ILE A 91 4.22 -3.78 -5.24
N GLY A 92 3.29 -4.36 -6.02
CA GLY A 92 2.80 -5.70 -5.79
C GLY A 92 1.27 -5.81 -5.79
N GLU A 93 0.54 -4.70 -5.91
CA GLU A 93 -0.94 -4.68 -6.01
C GLU A 93 -1.44 -5.67 -7.04
N LEU A 94 -0.91 -5.57 -8.26
CA LEU A 94 -1.29 -6.44 -9.36
C LEU A 94 -0.95 -7.90 -9.05
N ALA A 95 0.21 -8.17 -8.45
CA ALA A 95 0.63 -9.53 -8.11
C ALA A 95 -0.27 -10.14 -7.02
N ALA A 96 -0.64 -9.35 -6.02
CA ALA A 96 -1.55 -9.76 -4.95
C ALA A 96 -2.97 -10.00 -5.48
N ALA A 97 -3.47 -9.09 -6.33
CA ALA A 97 -4.77 -9.24 -6.99
C ALA A 97 -4.81 -10.49 -7.89
N LEU A 98 -3.74 -10.77 -8.62
CA LEU A 98 -3.62 -11.98 -9.44
C LEU A 98 -3.58 -13.26 -8.59
N ASN A 99 -2.88 -13.25 -7.47
CA ASN A 99 -2.86 -14.38 -6.54
C ASN A 99 -4.22 -14.62 -5.88
N GLU A 100 -4.94 -13.55 -5.49
CA GLU A 100 -6.30 -13.65 -4.95
C GLU A 100 -7.31 -14.17 -5.99
N PHE A 101 -7.16 -13.74 -7.24
CA PHE A 101 -7.95 -14.28 -8.36
C PHE A 101 -7.68 -15.77 -8.61
N ASP A 102 -6.43 -16.21 -8.59
CA ASP A 102 -6.08 -17.62 -8.78
C ASP A 102 -6.66 -18.51 -7.66
N VAL A 103 -6.53 -18.08 -6.40
CA VAL A 103 -7.13 -18.80 -5.27
C VAL A 103 -8.65 -18.84 -5.35
N SER A 104 -9.30 -17.71 -5.63
CA SER A 104 -10.77 -17.64 -5.68
C SER A 104 -11.35 -18.51 -6.79
N THR A 105 -10.78 -18.45 -8.01
CA THR A 105 -11.22 -19.28 -9.14
C THR A 105 -11.05 -20.77 -8.87
N VAL A 106 -9.94 -21.20 -8.25
CA VAL A 106 -9.72 -22.60 -7.85
C VAL A 106 -10.73 -23.05 -6.80
N THR A 107 -10.99 -22.25 -5.77
CA THR A 107 -11.98 -22.60 -4.73
C THR A 107 -13.41 -22.65 -5.26
N ASP A 108 -13.78 -21.74 -6.17
CA ASP A 108 -15.12 -21.68 -6.74
C ASP A 108 -15.36 -22.85 -7.72
N LEU A 109 -14.35 -23.21 -8.53
CA LEU A 109 -14.39 -24.41 -9.37
C LEU A 109 -14.51 -25.71 -8.54
N ALA A 110 -13.84 -25.78 -7.39
CA ALA A 110 -13.88 -26.94 -6.50
C ALA A 110 -15.27 -27.12 -5.84
N LEU A 111 -15.98 -26.01 -5.59
CA LEU A 111 -17.37 -26.02 -5.09
C LEU A 111 -18.39 -26.39 -6.17
N LEU A 112 -18.03 -26.27 -7.45
CA LEU A 112 -18.84 -26.64 -8.61
C LEU A 112 -18.61 -28.08 -9.12
N SER A 113 -17.81 -28.90 -8.43
CA SER A 113 -17.70 -30.33 -8.75
C SER A 113 -19.07 -31.02 -8.59
N PRO A 114 -19.60 -31.72 -9.61
CA PRO A 114 -20.86 -32.42 -9.51
C PRO A 114 -20.80 -33.42 -8.35
N ARG A 115 -21.73 -33.28 -7.40
CA ARG A 115 -22.01 -34.31 -6.40
C ARG A 115 -22.37 -35.58 -7.16
N ASP A 116 -21.63 -36.66 -6.92
CA ASP A 116 -21.91 -37.99 -7.47
C ASP A 116 -23.38 -38.38 -7.26
N GLU A 117 -24.21 -38.31 -8.30
CA GLU A 117 -25.47 -39.05 -8.37
C GLU A 117 -25.16 -40.52 -8.67
N VAL A 118 -24.74 -41.27 -7.65
CA VAL A 118 -24.88 -42.73 -7.65
C VAL A 118 -26.17 -43.05 -6.91
N GLY A 119 -27.30 -42.88 -7.61
CA GLY A 119 -28.64 -43.17 -7.13
C GLY A 119 -29.45 -43.90 -8.19
N SER A 120 -29.26 -45.23 -8.26
CA SER A 120 -30.15 -46.25 -8.85
C SER A 120 -31.29 -45.75 -9.77
N VAL A 121 -31.02 -45.67 -11.09
CA VAL A 121 -32.08 -45.60 -12.10
C VAL A 121 -32.72 -46.98 -12.22
N VAL A 122 -33.92 -47.13 -11.67
CA VAL A 122 -34.78 -48.31 -11.88
C VAL A 122 -35.29 -48.25 -13.32
N TRP A 123 -34.83 -49.20 -14.15
CA TRP A 123 -35.39 -49.42 -15.48
C TRP A 123 -36.76 -50.08 -15.34
N SER A 124 -37.83 -49.33 -15.55
CA SER A 124 -39.16 -49.92 -15.78
C SER A 124 -39.21 -50.40 -17.23
N SER A 125 -38.92 -51.69 -17.45
CA SER A 125 -39.14 -52.33 -18.75
C SER A 125 -40.62 -52.63 -18.94
N THR A 126 -41.28 -51.82 -19.76
CA THR A 126 -42.53 -52.19 -20.42
C THR A 126 -42.28 -53.39 -21.34
N VAL A 127 -42.91 -54.54 -21.08
CA VAL A 127 -43.18 -55.56 -22.11
C VAL A 127 -44.67 -55.90 -22.06
N SER A 128 -45.36 -55.42 -23.08
CA SER A 128 -46.70 -55.83 -23.48
C SER A 128 -46.60 -57.12 -24.30
N ALA A 129 -47.31 -58.18 -23.91
CA ALA A 129 -47.67 -59.28 -24.81
C ALA A 129 -48.86 -60.11 -24.29
N ARG A 130 -50.01 -59.91 -24.95
CA ARG A 130 -51.08 -60.86 -25.31
C ARG A 130 -51.14 -62.23 -24.59
N LEU A 131 -52.27 -62.48 -23.94
CA LEU A 131 -53.22 -63.57 -24.23
C LEU A 131 -54.63 -63.13 -23.81
#